data_AF-A0A2G8JX14-F1
#
_entry.id   AF-A0A2G8JX14-F1
#
_cell.length_a   1.000
_cell.length_b   1.000
_cell.length_c   1.000
_cell.angle_alpha   90.00
_cell.angle_beta   90.00
_cell.angle_gamma   90.00
#
_symmetry.space_group_name_H-M   'P 1'
#
loop_
_entity.id
_entity.type
_entity.pdbx_description
1 polymer ?
#
loop_
_entity_poly.entity_id
_entity_poly.type
_entity_poly.pdbx_seq_one_letter_code
_entity_poly.pdbx_strand_id
1 'polypeptide(L)'
;MPDKLVVPGMYTTAAEYHEKRLRAVIVLQSYFRRWQAKHHVLTLKEDLKKRKEWERQEEMRKIREKEERIRKEFERRMNPRTKEDFDLLYHALEKWRKEELAVIDSTMTGATRKAALCHLLDQETQLIAAIGRHKLQADTENKQRSVQNFLDKAAAPRRWKSADGKYMEMDTAYTVRARELRDIFNSLNMGYLTQDERLDALLTLKHTVKEHDCKLTQEIIELIDREADLLMRGTKEANLEGLRKRISTLFLQYIKTPTFNAEAARLLKVPQDPSTLRQNIYFCPSCGSYLPSTEFQLSSNSTVVGRCRRCVKLDNEGRVREDFSHYRYMLKALRRSEEAAQDGSRIAFLLQEADLRYLVEDIWNSQSTLSAWSDLYDLVLVRWDRDEEWAPWNCILLTKDEATSHFQVENLEKNYGRVFCHKIRTKHTLARNYFSRLPGMAKAMRAKSHTGATNGVIPTKPTAAVRT
;
A
#
# COMPACT_ATOMS: atom_id res chain seq x y z
N MET A 1 -35.58 -54.75 81.65
CA MET A 1 -35.10 -53.37 81.42
C MET A 1 -35.97 -52.46 82.28
N PRO A 2 -35.44 -51.60 83.15
CA PRO A 2 -36.29 -50.69 83.91
C PRO A 2 -36.79 -49.57 82.99
N ASP A 3 -38.11 -49.42 82.91
CA ASP A 3 -38.75 -48.33 82.17
C ASP A 3 -38.42 -46.98 82.80
N LYS A 4 -38.03 -46.01 81.98
CA LYS A 4 -37.66 -44.67 82.40
C LYS A 4 -38.85 -43.73 82.21
N LEU A 5 -39.47 -43.30 83.31
CA LEU A 5 -40.53 -42.28 83.29
C LEU A 5 -39.91 -40.93 82.92
N VAL A 6 -40.35 -40.34 81.81
CA VAL A 6 -39.92 -39.03 81.33
C VAL A 6 -41.09 -38.06 81.43
N VAL A 7 -40.85 -36.90 82.03
CA VAL A 7 -41.85 -35.83 82.12
C VAL A 7 -41.98 -35.17 80.74
N PRO A 8 -43.20 -35.05 80.17
CA PRO A 8 -43.40 -34.39 78.89
C PRO A 8 -42.94 -32.93 78.96
N GLY A 9 -42.05 -32.54 78.04
CA GLY A 9 -41.68 -31.14 77.83
C GLY A 9 -42.79 -30.35 77.13
N MET A 10 -42.59 -29.05 76.92
CA MET A 10 -43.50 -28.21 76.13
C MET A 10 -43.59 -28.73 74.69
N TYR A 11 -44.78 -29.16 74.28
CA TYR A 11 -45.04 -29.60 72.90
C TYR A 11 -45.46 -28.40 72.05
N THR A 12 -44.85 -28.27 70.87
CA THR A 12 -45.27 -27.29 69.87
C THR A 12 -46.22 -27.93 68.87
N THR A 13 -47.25 -27.18 68.46
CA THR A 13 -48.12 -27.67 67.39
C THR A 13 -47.37 -27.66 66.05
N ALA A 14 -47.77 -28.53 65.12
CA ALA A 14 -47.14 -28.58 63.79
C ALA A 14 -47.20 -27.20 63.09
N ALA A 15 -48.31 -26.47 63.25
CA ALA A 15 -48.48 -25.12 62.72
C ALA A 15 -47.46 -24.13 63.28
N GLU A 16 -47.26 -24.08 64.60
CA GLU A 16 -46.27 -23.20 65.25
C GLU A 16 -44.82 -23.54 64.82
N TYR A 17 -44.51 -24.83 64.67
CA TYR A 17 -43.21 -25.27 64.18
C TYR A 17 -42.97 -24.85 62.72
N HIS A 18 -43.98 -25.01 61.85
CA HIS A 18 -43.90 -24.56 60.46
C HIS A 18 -43.81 -23.03 60.36
N GLU A 19 -44.52 -22.29 61.20
CA GLU A 19 -44.44 -20.83 61.23
C GLU A 19 -43.06 -20.33 61.69
N LYS A 20 -42.49 -20.96 62.73
CA LYS A 20 -41.12 -20.66 63.18
C LYS A 20 -40.09 -20.94 62.09
N ARG A 21 -40.23 -22.06 61.36
CA ARG A 21 -39.38 -22.37 60.18
C ARG A 21 -39.57 -21.35 59.06
N LEU A 22 -40.81 -20.95 58.75
CA LEU A 22 -41.09 -19.97 57.70
C LEU A 22 -40.44 -18.62 58.04
N ARG A 23 -40.55 -18.13 59.27
CA ARG A 23 -39.88 -16.90 59.72
C ARG A 23 -38.35 -17.00 59.57
N ALA A 24 -37.76 -18.11 59.99
CA ALA A 24 -36.31 -18.34 59.83
C ALA A 24 -35.88 -18.40 58.35
N VAL A 25 -36.67 -19.05 57.49
CA VAL A 25 -36.44 -19.11 56.04
C VAL A 25 -36.52 -17.72 55.41
N ILE A 26 -37.51 -16.90 55.76
CA ILE A 26 -37.63 -15.52 55.26
C ILE A 26 -36.40 -14.69 55.63
N VAL A 27 -35.93 -14.82 56.88
CA VAL A 27 -34.70 -14.14 57.34
C VAL A 27 -33.49 -14.60 56.52
N LEU A 28 -33.27 -15.91 56.37
CA LEU A 28 -32.17 -16.45 55.57
C LEU A 28 -32.25 -16.00 54.10
N GLN A 29 -33.43 -16.05 53.49
CA GLN A 29 -33.66 -15.57 52.12
C GLN A 29 -33.36 -14.08 51.99
N SER A 30 -33.69 -13.26 52.99
CA SER A 30 -33.39 -11.83 52.97
C SER A 30 -31.87 -11.55 53.01
N TYR A 31 -31.12 -12.27 53.84
CA TYR A 31 -29.66 -12.19 53.88
C TYR A 31 -29.02 -12.73 52.61
N PHE A 32 -29.53 -13.83 52.06
CA PHE A 32 -29.04 -14.39 50.80
C PHE A 32 -29.25 -13.43 49.63
N ARG A 33 -30.45 -12.84 49.49
CA ARG A 33 -30.73 -11.81 48.46
C ARG A 33 -29.81 -10.60 48.61
N ARG A 34 -29.55 -10.16 49.85
CA ARG A 34 -28.60 -9.07 50.13
C ARG A 34 -27.16 -9.45 49.74
N TRP A 35 -26.71 -10.66 50.06
CA TRP A 35 -25.39 -11.16 49.69
C TRP A 35 -25.24 -11.26 48.16
N GLN A 36 -26.26 -11.79 47.47
CA GLN A 36 -26.29 -11.88 46.01
C GLN A 36 -26.23 -10.49 45.36
N ALA A 37 -27.00 -9.51 45.86
CA ALA A 37 -26.96 -8.14 45.38
C ALA A 37 -25.57 -7.50 45.59
N LYS A 38 -24.94 -7.72 46.75
CA LYS A 38 -23.57 -7.25 47.01
C LYS A 38 -22.56 -7.86 46.04
N HIS A 39 -22.64 -9.18 45.80
CA HIS A 39 -21.76 -9.85 44.83
C HIS A 39 -21.95 -9.31 43.42
N HIS A 40 -23.20 -9.11 42.98
CA HIS A 40 -23.48 -8.55 41.66
C HIS A 40 -22.91 -7.14 41.50
N VAL A 41 -23.07 -6.27 42.51
CA VAL A 41 -22.49 -4.92 42.50
C VAL A 41 -20.95 -4.95 42.50
N LEU A 42 -20.33 -5.90 43.19
CA LEU A 42 -18.87 -6.08 43.16
C LEU A 42 -18.39 -6.46 41.77
N THR A 43 -19.03 -7.43 41.11
CA THR A 43 -18.72 -7.80 39.72
C THR A 43 -18.88 -6.61 38.78
N LEU A 44 -19.99 -5.85 38.88
CA LEU A 44 -20.20 -4.65 38.07
C LEU A 44 -19.13 -3.57 38.30
N LYS A 45 -18.64 -3.41 39.53
CA LYS A 45 -17.53 -2.49 39.84
C LYS A 45 -16.22 -2.94 39.22
N GLU A 46 -15.92 -4.23 39.25
CA GLU A 46 -14.73 -4.79 38.59
C GLU A 46 -14.79 -4.63 37.08
N ASP A 47 -15.94 -4.90 36.47
CA ASP A 47 -16.15 -4.74 35.04
C ASP A 47 -16.06 -3.27 34.61
N LEU A 48 -16.61 -2.34 35.40
CA LEU A 48 -16.44 -0.91 35.18
C LEU A 48 -14.97 -0.49 35.28
N LYS A 49 -14.22 -1.04 36.25
CA LYS A 49 -12.79 -0.76 36.40
C LYS A 49 -11.99 -1.27 35.19
N LYS A 50 -12.25 -2.51 34.75
CA LYS A 50 -11.64 -3.09 33.54
C LYS A 50 -11.96 -2.28 32.30
N ARG A 51 -13.21 -1.88 32.11
CA ARG A 51 -13.64 -1.04 30.99
C ARG A 51 -12.93 0.31 30.99
N LYS A 52 -12.86 1.01 32.12
CA LYS A 52 -12.14 2.29 32.24
C LYS A 52 -10.63 2.16 32.00
N GLU A 53 -10.03 1.04 32.40
CA GLU A 53 -8.61 0.77 32.12
C GLU A 53 -8.39 0.52 30.63
N TRP A 54 -9.25 -0.28 30.00
CA TRP A 54 -9.23 -0.52 28.57
C TRP A 54 -9.42 0.78 27.78
N GLU A 55 -10.39 1.63 28.14
CA GLU A 55 -10.61 2.95 27.50
C GLU A 55 -9.36 3.84 27.59
N ARG A 56 -8.68 3.89 28.75
CA ARG A 56 -7.42 4.64 28.92
C ARG A 56 -6.27 4.07 28.09
N GLN A 57 -6.12 2.74 28.04
CA GLN A 57 -5.09 2.10 27.22
C GLN A 57 -5.32 2.33 25.73
N GLU A 58 -6.58 2.29 25.30
CA GLU A 58 -7.01 2.54 23.93
C GLU A 58 -6.75 4.00 23.52
N GLU A 59 -7.05 4.97 24.38
CA GLU A 59 -6.72 6.38 24.17
C GLU A 59 -5.20 6.60 24.05
N MET A 60 -4.41 6.01 24.95
CA MET A 60 -2.95 6.07 24.88
C MET A 60 -2.39 5.42 23.61
N ARG A 61 -3.00 4.32 23.14
CA ARG A 61 -2.65 3.69 21.87
C ARG A 61 -2.88 4.65 20.70
N LYS A 62 -4.06 5.28 20.64
CA LYS A 62 -4.40 6.25 19.59
C LYS A 62 -3.46 7.46 19.56
N ILE A 63 -3.09 7.98 20.74
CA ILE A 63 -2.12 9.07 20.87
C ILE A 63 -0.76 8.64 20.31
N ARG A 64 -0.23 7.49 20.75
CA ARG A 64 1.07 6.96 20.28
C ARG A 64 1.07 6.71 18.78
N GLU A 65 0.01 6.12 18.24
CA GLU A 65 -0.14 5.91 16.79
C GLU A 65 -0.18 7.23 16.03
N LYS A 66 -0.82 8.27 16.58
CA LYS A 66 -0.82 9.62 16.00
C LYS A 66 0.58 10.25 16.03
N GLU A 67 1.29 10.16 17.13
CA GLU A 67 2.66 10.66 17.28
C GLU A 67 3.63 9.95 16.32
N GLU A 68 3.55 8.63 16.23
CA GLU A 68 4.38 7.85 15.31
C GLU A 68 4.08 8.20 13.84
N ARG A 69 2.80 8.44 13.50
CA ARG A 69 2.38 8.92 12.17
C ARG A 69 3.02 10.27 11.84
N ILE A 70 2.90 11.26 12.73
CA ILE A 70 3.48 12.59 12.55
C ILE A 70 5.01 12.48 12.39
N ARG A 71 5.66 11.64 13.21
CA ARG A 71 7.09 11.40 13.13
C ARG A 71 7.51 10.81 11.78
N LYS A 72 6.80 9.79 11.30
CA LYS A 72 7.06 9.17 9.98
C LYS A 72 6.84 10.15 8.84
N GLU A 73 5.77 10.95 8.90
CA GLU A 73 5.51 11.97 7.89
C GLU A 73 6.62 13.04 7.87
N PHE A 74 7.08 13.47 9.04
CA PHE A 74 8.21 14.39 9.17
C PHE A 74 9.50 13.79 8.58
N GLU A 75 9.80 12.53 8.88
CA GLU A 75 10.97 11.84 8.31
C GLU A 75 10.89 11.73 6.79
N ARG A 76 9.71 11.42 6.23
CA ARG A 76 9.48 11.38 4.77
C ARG A 76 9.69 12.74 4.10
N ARG A 77 9.35 13.84 4.79
CA ARG A 77 9.60 15.21 4.29
C ARG A 77 11.08 15.59 4.38
N MET A 78 11.78 15.16 5.43
CA MET A 78 13.20 15.45 5.60
C MET A 78 14.09 14.67 4.63
N ASN A 79 13.75 13.40 4.38
CA ASN A 79 14.53 12.50 3.52
C ASN A 79 13.64 11.86 2.43
N PRO A 80 13.15 12.66 1.45
CA PRO A 80 12.25 12.15 0.42
C PRO A 80 12.99 11.18 -0.51
N ARG A 81 12.46 9.96 -0.66
CA ARG A 81 13.07 8.92 -1.51
C ARG A 81 12.12 8.41 -2.57
N THR A 82 10.85 8.27 -2.23
CA THR A 82 9.83 7.75 -3.12
C THR A 82 9.11 8.88 -3.84
N LYS A 83 8.46 8.56 -4.96
CA LYS A 83 7.61 9.52 -5.67
C LYS A 83 6.52 10.11 -4.78
N GLU A 84 5.96 9.29 -3.88
CA GLU A 84 4.92 9.70 -2.92
C GLU A 84 5.46 10.69 -1.88
N ASP A 85 6.75 10.59 -1.51
CA ASP A 85 7.37 11.57 -0.59
C ASP A 85 7.53 12.93 -1.26
N PHE A 86 7.88 12.96 -2.55
CA PHE A 86 7.94 14.21 -3.31
C PHE A 86 6.56 14.82 -3.55
N ASP A 87 5.53 13.99 -3.80
CA ASP A 87 4.15 14.48 -3.93
C ASP A 87 3.68 15.14 -2.61
N LEU A 88 4.04 14.57 -1.45
CA LEU A 88 3.80 15.18 -0.13
C LEU A 88 4.51 16.54 0.03
N LEU A 89 5.75 16.68 -0.45
CA LEU A 89 6.49 17.94 -0.41
C LEU A 89 5.86 19.01 -1.30
N TYR A 90 5.45 18.65 -2.52
CA TYR A 90 4.76 19.59 -3.41
C TYR A 90 3.39 20.01 -2.85
N HIS A 91 2.66 19.09 -2.21
CA HIS A 91 1.41 19.43 -1.54
C HIS A 91 1.61 20.35 -0.34
N ALA A 92 2.64 20.11 0.48
CA ALA A 92 3.00 21.00 1.58
C ALA A 92 3.38 22.40 1.10
N LEU A 93 4.14 22.49 -0.01
CA LEU A 93 4.46 23.76 -0.68
C LEU A 93 3.20 24.48 -1.17
N GLU A 94 2.26 23.75 -1.77
CA GLU A 94 1.00 24.33 -2.25
C GLU A 94 0.13 24.86 -1.12
N LYS A 95 0.07 24.13 0.00
CA LYS A 95 -0.63 24.57 1.20
C LYS A 95 -0.03 25.86 1.76
N TRP A 96 1.30 25.90 1.93
CA TRP A 96 2.01 27.11 2.35
C TRP A 96 1.76 28.29 1.41
N ARG A 97 1.83 28.07 0.08
CA ARG A 97 1.55 29.11 -0.90
C ARG A 97 0.15 29.69 -0.76
N LYS A 98 -0.87 28.84 -0.56
CA LYS A 98 -2.26 29.29 -0.36
C LYS A 98 -2.43 30.10 0.93
N GLU A 99 -1.78 29.67 2.02
CA GLU A 99 -1.81 30.36 3.31
C GLU A 99 -1.15 31.76 3.21
N GLU A 100 0.04 31.85 2.63
CA GLU A 100 0.74 33.13 2.41
C GLU A 100 -0.03 34.06 1.47
N LEU A 101 -0.59 33.51 0.39
CA LEU A 101 -1.38 34.29 -0.57
C LEU A 101 -2.63 34.86 0.12
N ALA A 102 -3.30 34.09 0.98
CA ALA A 102 -4.43 34.59 1.76
C ALA A 102 -4.03 35.71 2.74
N VAL A 103 -2.86 35.59 3.39
CA VAL A 103 -2.32 36.65 4.25
C VAL A 103 -2.04 37.91 3.44
N ILE A 104 -1.37 37.81 2.30
CA ILE A 104 -1.07 38.94 1.41
C ILE A 104 -2.36 39.62 0.92
N ASP A 105 -3.35 38.83 0.51
CA ASP A 105 -4.63 39.32 0.01
C ASP A 105 -5.44 40.07 1.09
N SER A 106 -5.31 39.67 2.36
CA SER A 106 -5.98 40.33 3.48
C SER A 106 -5.26 41.59 3.97
N THR A 107 -3.94 41.68 3.82
CA THR A 107 -3.11 42.71 4.47
C THR A 107 -2.64 43.82 3.53
N MET A 108 -2.45 43.52 2.24
CA MET A 108 -1.74 44.38 1.30
C MET A 108 -2.61 44.72 0.08
N THR A 109 -2.49 45.95 -0.42
CA THR A 109 -3.24 46.39 -1.62
C THR A 109 -2.34 47.14 -2.61
N GLY A 110 -2.74 47.18 -3.89
CA GLY A 110 -2.03 47.95 -4.92
C GLY A 110 -0.59 47.47 -5.18
N ALA A 111 0.37 48.40 -5.12
CA ALA A 111 1.77 48.15 -5.46
C ALA A 111 2.50 47.27 -4.44
N THR A 112 2.20 47.43 -3.14
CA THR A 112 2.82 46.63 -2.08
C THR A 112 2.41 45.16 -2.17
N ARG A 113 1.14 44.89 -2.51
CA ARG A 113 0.65 43.54 -2.81
C ARG A 113 1.43 42.91 -3.98
N LYS A 114 1.63 43.65 -5.07
CA LYS A 114 2.40 43.13 -6.22
C LYS A 114 3.83 42.78 -5.84
N ALA A 115 4.50 43.63 -5.05
CA ALA A 115 5.85 43.36 -4.56
C ALA A 115 5.89 42.10 -3.66
N ALA A 116 4.93 41.97 -2.74
CA ALA A 116 4.80 40.80 -1.87
C ALA A 116 4.54 39.51 -2.66
N LEU A 117 3.70 39.56 -3.69
CA LEU A 117 3.44 38.42 -4.57
C LEU A 117 4.67 38.01 -5.40
N CYS A 118 5.45 38.98 -5.89
CA CYS A 118 6.73 38.67 -6.53
C CYS A 118 7.69 37.98 -5.56
N HIS A 119 7.79 38.48 -4.33
CA HIS A 119 8.63 37.86 -3.30
C HIS A 119 8.17 36.43 -2.96
N LEU A 120 6.86 36.21 -2.83
CA LEU A 120 6.29 34.89 -2.62
C LEU A 120 6.62 33.93 -3.77
N LEU A 121 6.54 34.41 -5.02
CA LEU A 121 6.92 33.62 -6.20
C LEU A 121 8.41 33.29 -6.20
N ASP A 122 9.29 34.23 -5.83
CA ASP A 122 10.72 33.96 -5.70
C ASP A 122 11.00 32.88 -4.66
N GLN A 123 10.33 32.93 -3.51
CA GLN A 123 10.43 31.89 -2.49
C GLN A 123 9.91 30.54 -3.01
N GLU A 124 8.76 30.51 -3.69
CA GLU A 124 8.21 29.31 -4.31
C GLU A 124 9.19 28.68 -5.30
N THR A 125 9.79 29.47 -6.19
CA THR A 125 10.75 28.96 -7.18
C THR A 125 12.01 28.38 -6.52
N GLN A 126 12.52 29.00 -5.46
CA GLN A 126 13.66 28.48 -4.69
C GLN A 126 13.33 27.13 -4.03
N LEU A 127 12.13 27.00 -3.45
CA LEU A 127 11.66 25.75 -2.84
C LEU A 127 11.46 24.65 -3.89
N ILE A 128 10.87 24.96 -5.05
CA ILE A 128 10.74 24.02 -6.17
C ILE A 128 12.12 23.55 -6.64
N ALA A 129 13.08 24.47 -6.78
CA ALA A 129 14.45 24.13 -7.16
C ALA A 129 15.14 23.23 -6.12
N ALA A 130 14.91 23.49 -4.82
CA ALA A 130 15.41 22.63 -3.74
C ALA A 130 14.80 21.22 -3.80
N ILE A 131 13.48 21.10 -3.96
CA ILE A 131 12.79 19.81 -4.14
C ILE A 131 13.36 19.10 -5.37
N GLY A 132 13.60 19.82 -6.47
CA GLY A 132 14.23 19.28 -7.69
C GLY A 132 15.63 18.70 -7.45
N ARG A 133 16.48 19.37 -6.67
CA ARG A 133 17.81 18.86 -6.28
C ARG A 133 17.71 17.56 -5.47
N HIS A 134 16.81 17.52 -4.48
CA HIS A 134 16.56 16.31 -3.70
C HIS A 134 16.02 15.17 -4.57
N LYS A 135 15.15 15.47 -5.53
CA LYS A 135 14.63 14.49 -6.50
C LYS A 135 15.74 13.88 -7.34
N LEU A 136 16.67 14.69 -7.83
CA LEU A 136 17.82 14.21 -8.61
C LEU A 136 18.75 13.32 -7.78
N GLN A 137 19.02 13.71 -6.52
CA GLN A 137 19.81 12.90 -5.60
C GLN A 137 19.12 11.56 -5.31
N ALA A 138 17.85 11.60 -4.93
CA ALA A 138 17.05 10.40 -4.66
C ALA A 138 16.95 9.49 -5.88
N ASP A 139 16.77 10.03 -7.09
CA ASP A 139 16.75 9.26 -8.33
C ASP A 139 18.10 8.57 -8.61
N THR A 140 19.22 9.22 -8.28
CA THR A 140 20.57 8.64 -8.40
C THR A 140 20.75 7.47 -7.43
N GLU A 141 20.42 7.66 -6.15
CA GLU A 141 20.48 6.62 -5.12
C GLU A 141 19.51 5.45 -5.43
N ASN A 142 18.29 5.77 -5.87
CA ASN A 142 17.29 4.78 -6.27
C ASN A 142 17.73 3.98 -7.49
N LYS A 143 18.41 4.62 -8.46
CA LYS A 143 18.98 3.93 -9.62
C LYS A 143 20.05 2.93 -9.18
N GLN A 144 20.97 3.34 -8.30
CA GLN A 144 21.99 2.44 -7.75
C GLN A 144 21.36 1.27 -6.98
N ARG A 145 20.37 1.54 -6.12
CA ARG A 145 19.63 0.49 -5.38
C ARG A 145 18.86 -0.43 -6.32
N SER A 146 18.28 0.09 -7.40
CA SER A 146 17.57 -0.68 -8.41
C SER A 146 18.51 -1.61 -9.19
N VAL A 147 19.72 -1.14 -9.50
CA VAL A 147 20.77 -1.97 -10.10
C VAL A 147 21.17 -3.08 -9.14
N GLN A 148 21.44 -2.77 -7.87
CA GLN A 148 21.79 -3.79 -6.88
C GLN A 148 20.67 -4.84 -6.72
N ASN A 149 19.43 -4.38 -6.56
CA ASN A 149 18.26 -5.25 -6.47
C ASN A 149 18.07 -6.13 -7.71
N PHE A 150 18.44 -5.64 -8.90
CA PHE A 150 18.40 -6.44 -10.12
C PHE A 150 19.45 -7.55 -10.07
N LEU A 151 20.68 -7.23 -9.69
CA LEU A 151 21.77 -8.20 -9.59
C LEU A 151 21.48 -9.26 -8.51
N ASP A 152 21.01 -8.84 -7.35
CA ASP A 152 20.65 -9.74 -6.24
C ASP A 152 19.51 -10.68 -6.64
N LYS A 153 18.51 -10.18 -7.39
CA LYS A 153 17.41 -11.02 -7.89
C LYS A 153 17.88 -12.01 -8.96
N ALA A 154 18.83 -11.62 -9.82
CA ALA A 154 19.38 -12.51 -10.82
C ALA A 154 20.25 -13.61 -10.18
N ALA A 155 20.98 -13.28 -9.12
CA ALA A 155 21.85 -14.20 -8.38
C ALA A 155 21.12 -15.07 -7.34
N ALA A 156 19.85 -14.78 -7.06
CA ALA A 156 19.05 -15.49 -6.06
C ALA A 156 18.68 -16.90 -6.54
N PRO A 157 18.70 -17.91 -5.65
CA PRO A 157 18.25 -19.26 -6.00
C PRO A 157 16.76 -19.27 -6.36
N ARG A 158 16.35 -20.22 -7.19
CA ARG A 158 14.94 -20.40 -7.53
C ARG A 158 14.19 -20.94 -6.31
N ARG A 159 13.08 -20.30 -5.97
CA ARG A 159 12.22 -20.66 -4.83
C ARG A 159 10.85 -21.09 -5.29
N TRP A 160 10.38 -22.26 -4.85
CA TRP A 160 9.00 -22.71 -5.04
C TRP A 160 8.49 -23.44 -3.80
N LYS A 161 7.17 -23.48 -3.65
CA LYS A 161 6.51 -24.15 -2.54
C LYS A 161 6.28 -25.62 -2.94
N SER A 162 6.81 -26.54 -2.14
CA SER A 162 6.54 -27.98 -2.28
C SER A 162 5.08 -28.29 -1.94
N ALA A 163 4.61 -29.48 -2.32
CA ALA A 163 3.27 -29.98 -1.96
C ALA A 163 3.04 -29.96 -0.43
N ASP A 164 4.10 -30.17 0.36
CA ASP A 164 4.08 -30.13 1.83
C ASP A 164 4.07 -28.71 2.42
N GLY A 165 3.97 -27.68 1.58
CA GLY A 165 3.95 -26.28 1.99
C GLY A 165 5.29 -25.68 2.38
N LYS A 166 6.38 -26.46 2.38
CA LYS A 166 7.76 -25.99 2.61
C LYS A 166 8.31 -25.30 1.35
N TYR A 167 9.10 -24.25 1.53
CA TYR A 167 9.83 -23.61 0.43
C TYR A 167 11.11 -24.38 0.13
N MET A 168 11.31 -24.76 -1.13
CA MET A 168 12.54 -25.37 -1.63
C MET A 168 13.33 -24.34 -2.42
N GLU A 169 14.66 -24.38 -2.27
CA GLU A 169 15.59 -23.49 -2.98
C GLU A 169 16.52 -24.34 -3.86
N MET A 170 16.75 -23.91 -5.09
CA MET A 170 17.67 -24.59 -6.02
C MET A 170 18.51 -23.57 -6.76
N ASP A 171 19.82 -23.82 -6.73
CA ASP A 171 20.78 -23.16 -7.62
C ASP A 171 20.85 -23.90 -8.96
N THR A 172 20.86 -23.13 -10.04
CA THR A 172 21.10 -23.60 -11.40
C THR A 172 22.46 -23.08 -11.86
N ALA A 173 23.02 -23.66 -12.93
CA ALA A 173 24.23 -23.10 -13.56
C ALA A 173 24.05 -21.61 -13.93
N TYR A 174 22.83 -21.20 -14.28
CA TYR A 174 22.50 -19.81 -14.60
C TYR A 174 22.47 -18.90 -13.36
N THR A 175 21.94 -19.34 -12.23
CA THR A 175 21.96 -18.53 -10.98
C THR A 175 23.36 -18.43 -10.40
N VAL A 176 24.18 -19.47 -10.54
CA VAL A 176 25.61 -19.44 -10.18
C VAL A 176 26.36 -18.46 -11.07
N ARG A 177 26.17 -18.50 -12.40
CA ARG A 177 26.76 -17.52 -13.32
C ARG A 177 26.34 -16.08 -13.01
N ALA A 178 25.06 -15.86 -12.72
CA ALA A 178 24.56 -14.54 -12.34
C ALA A 178 25.18 -14.03 -11.02
N ARG A 179 25.52 -14.94 -10.10
CA ARG A 179 26.23 -14.63 -8.85
C ARG A 179 27.66 -14.18 -9.12
N GLU A 180 28.40 -14.91 -9.96
CA GLU A 180 29.75 -14.51 -10.39
C GLU A 180 29.75 -13.10 -11.01
N LEU A 181 28.81 -12.85 -11.94
CA LEU A 181 28.69 -11.55 -12.61
C LEU A 181 28.35 -10.41 -11.64
N ARG A 182 27.48 -10.66 -10.65
CA ARG A 182 27.20 -9.70 -9.58
C ARG A 182 28.44 -9.42 -8.76
N ASP A 183 29.18 -10.45 -8.37
CA ASP A 183 30.33 -10.32 -7.48
C ASP A 183 31.47 -9.55 -8.16
N ILE A 184 31.68 -9.76 -9.47
CA ILE A 184 32.57 -8.93 -10.31
C ILE A 184 32.06 -7.49 -10.38
N PHE A 185 30.76 -7.28 -10.57
CA PHE A 185 30.21 -5.91 -10.61
C PHE A 185 30.41 -5.18 -9.27
N ASN A 186 30.25 -5.88 -8.16
CA ASN A 186 30.48 -5.33 -6.83
C ASN A 186 31.96 -5.00 -6.61
N SER A 187 32.88 -5.90 -6.99
CA SER A 187 34.32 -5.65 -6.88
C SER A 187 34.76 -4.44 -7.70
N LEU A 188 34.23 -4.27 -8.92
CA LEU A 188 34.52 -3.11 -9.77
C LEU A 188 34.01 -1.77 -9.21
N ASN A 189 33.01 -1.78 -8.33
CA ASN A 189 32.45 -0.56 -7.74
C ASN A 189 32.88 -0.33 -6.29
N MET A 190 33.80 -1.14 -5.75
CA MET A 190 34.39 -0.89 -4.44
C MET A 190 35.31 0.33 -4.50
N GLY A 191 35.10 1.28 -3.59
CA GLY A 191 35.79 2.57 -3.59
C GLY A 191 37.15 2.58 -2.88
N TYR A 192 37.48 1.52 -2.12
CA TYR A 192 38.66 1.43 -1.27
C TYR A 192 39.56 0.26 -1.68
N LEU A 193 39.89 0.17 -2.97
CA LEU A 193 40.79 -0.85 -3.49
C LEU A 193 42.22 -0.33 -3.54
N THR A 194 43.18 -1.17 -3.18
CA THR A 194 44.58 -0.96 -3.54
C THR A 194 44.75 -1.07 -5.06
N GLN A 195 45.87 -0.56 -5.57
CA GLN A 195 46.17 -0.64 -7.01
C GLN A 195 46.19 -2.09 -7.51
N ASP A 196 46.76 -3.01 -6.73
CA ASP A 196 46.87 -4.43 -7.09
C ASP A 196 45.49 -5.11 -7.07
N GLU A 197 44.69 -4.91 -6.02
CA GLU A 197 43.31 -5.44 -5.96
C GLU A 197 42.44 -4.91 -7.11
N ARG A 198 42.66 -3.65 -7.52
CA ARG A 198 41.95 -3.06 -8.66
C ARG A 198 42.37 -3.74 -9.98
N LEU A 199 43.66 -3.98 -10.18
CA LEU A 199 44.18 -4.69 -11.35
C LEU A 199 43.64 -6.12 -11.40
N ASP A 200 43.56 -6.82 -10.28
CA ASP A 200 42.99 -8.17 -10.19
C ASP A 200 41.49 -8.20 -10.54
N ALA A 201 40.72 -7.22 -10.06
CA ALA A 201 39.31 -7.07 -10.43
C ALA A 201 39.13 -6.82 -11.93
N LEU A 202 39.98 -5.96 -12.52
CA LEU A 202 39.99 -5.67 -13.95
C LEU A 202 40.39 -6.90 -14.78
N LEU A 203 41.36 -7.68 -14.32
CA LEU A 203 41.78 -8.92 -14.97
C LEU A 203 40.66 -9.98 -14.94
N THR A 204 39.99 -10.13 -13.80
CA THR A 204 38.83 -11.01 -13.65
C THR A 204 37.70 -10.63 -14.61
N LEU A 205 37.40 -9.33 -14.71
CA LEU A 205 36.44 -8.80 -15.67
C LEU A 205 36.87 -9.11 -17.12
N LYS A 206 38.14 -8.88 -17.46
CA LYS A 206 38.67 -9.14 -18.80
C LYS A 206 38.53 -10.61 -19.19
N HIS A 207 38.79 -11.54 -18.28
CA HIS A 207 38.63 -12.98 -18.53
C HIS A 207 37.16 -13.38 -18.75
N THR A 208 36.24 -12.88 -17.93
CA THR A 208 34.82 -13.24 -18.07
C THR A 208 34.18 -12.68 -19.33
N VAL A 209 34.58 -11.48 -19.76
CA VAL A 209 34.03 -10.82 -20.95
C VAL A 209 34.60 -11.40 -22.26
N LYS A 210 35.80 -12.00 -22.21
CA LYS A 210 36.44 -12.69 -23.35
C LYS A 210 35.71 -13.96 -23.81
N GLU A 211 34.79 -14.49 -23.00
CA GLU A 211 33.97 -15.66 -23.38
C GLU A 211 33.08 -15.39 -24.60
N HIS A 212 32.79 -14.12 -24.90
CA HIS A 212 31.99 -13.71 -26.04
C HIS A 212 32.68 -12.64 -26.86
N ASP A 213 32.73 -12.83 -28.17
CA ASP A 213 33.29 -11.84 -29.10
C ASP A 213 32.18 -11.01 -29.74
N CYS A 214 32.01 -9.77 -29.28
CA CYS A 214 31.11 -8.80 -29.89
C CYS A 214 31.58 -7.37 -29.60
N LYS A 215 30.99 -6.39 -30.30
CA LYS A 215 31.37 -4.98 -30.15
C LYS A 215 31.34 -4.48 -28.70
N LEU A 216 30.36 -4.93 -27.91
CA LEU A 216 30.26 -4.55 -26.49
C LEU A 216 31.43 -5.09 -25.67
N THR A 217 31.83 -6.35 -25.88
CA THR A 217 32.92 -6.98 -25.13
C THR A 217 34.28 -6.39 -25.53
N GLN A 218 34.47 -6.07 -26.82
CA GLN A 218 35.65 -5.36 -27.33
C GLN A 218 35.79 -3.97 -26.70
N GLU A 219 34.74 -3.15 -26.67
CA GLU A 219 34.78 -1.84 -26.00
C GLU A 219 35.09 -1.94 -24.50
N ILE A 220 34.55 -2.95 -23.81
CA ILE A 220 34.86 -3.18 -22.39
C ILE A 220 36.36 -3.50 -22.22
N ILE A 221 36.91 -4.39 -23.05
CA ILE A 221 38.32 -4.81 -22.99
C ILE A 221 39.26 -3.62 -23.25
N GLU A 222 38.98 -2.79 -24.26
CA GLU A 222 39.78 -1.59 -24.55
C GLU A 222 39.81 -0.62 -23.37
N LEU A 223 38.67 -0.42 -22.71
CA LEU A 223 38.59 0.48 -21.55
C LEU A 223 39.31 -0.09 -20.33
N ILE A 224 39.25 -1.41 -20.12
CA ILE A 224 40.01 -2.10 -19.07
C ILE A 224 41.50 -1.90 -19.27
N ASP A 225 41.99 -2.13 -20.49
CA ASP A 225 43.42 -2.01 -20.82
C ASP A 225 43.89 -0.57 -20.63
N ARG A 226 43.06 0.40 -21.04
CA ARG A 226 43.31 1.82 -20.78
C ARG A 226 43.32 2.16 -19.27
N GLU A 227 42.43 1.60 -18.47
CA GLU A 227 42.43 1.84 -17.02
C GLU A 227 43.70 1.26 -16.37
N ALA A 228 44.06 0.03 -16.73
CA ALA A 228 45.26 -0.63 -16.23
C ALA A 228 46.53 0.16 -16.57
N ASP A 229 46.67 0.63 -17.81
CA ASP A 229 47.81 1.45 -18.24
C ASP A 229 47.92 2.77 -17.46
N LEU A 230 46.79 3.45 -17.24
CA LEU A 230 46.76 4.71 -16.49
C LEU A 230 47.04 4.51 -15.00
N LEU A 231 46.58 3.39 -14.42
CA LEU A 231 46.90 3.00 -13.05
C LEU A 231 48.38 2.70 -12.89
N MET A 232 48.96 1.90 -13.78
CA MET A 232 50.40 1.58 -13.76
C MET A 232 51.28 2.83 -13.89
N ARG A 233 50.79 3.89 -14.54
CA ARG A 233 51.47 5.19 -14.66
C ARG A 233 51.29 6.11 -13.44
N GLY A 234 50.59 5.66 -12.40
CA GLY A 234 50.38 6.44 -11.17
C GLY A 234 49.37 7.58 -11.31
N THR A 235 48.40 7.47 -12.22
CA THR A 235 47.35 8.49 -12.39
C THR A 235 46.47 8.58 -11.14
N LYS A 236 46.19 9.80 -10.67
CA LYS A 236 45.29 10.03 -9.53
C LYS A 236 43.89 9.45 -9.78
N GLU A 237 43.33 8.79 -8.78
CA GLU A 237 42.02 8.12 -8.90
C GLU A 237 40.87 9.04 -9.30
N ALA A 238 40.89 10.31 -8.84
CA ALA A 238 39.89 11.30 -9.20
C ALA A 238 39.77 11.52 -10.72
N ASN A 239 40.88 11.36 -11.46
CA ASN A 239 40.89 11.51 -12.92
C ASN A 239 40.36 10.26 -13.65
N LEU A 240 40.24 9.12 -12.95
CA LEU A 240 39.75 7.86 -13.50
C LEU A 240 38.25 7.65 -13.28
N GLU A 241 37.58 8.53 -12.53
CA GLU A 241 36.17 8.37 -12.15
C GLU A 241 35.24 8.17 -13.36
N GLY A 242 35.43 8.97 -14.42
CA GLY A 242 34.67 8.85 -15.66
C GLY A 242 34.91 7.53 -16.40
N LEU A 243 36.16 7.07 -16.44
CA LEU A 243 36.54 5.80 -17.06
C LEU A 243 35.95 4.61 -16.29
N ARG A 244 36.08 4.61 -14.96
CA ARG A 244 35.51 3.61 -14.06
C ARG A 244 33.98 3.53 -14.20
N LYS A 245 33.30 4.68 -14.21
CA LYS A 245 31.83 4.76 -14.45
C LYS A 245 31.44 4.18 -15.81
N ARG A 246 32.22 4.42 -16.86
CA ARG A 246 31.95 3.89 -18.20
C ARG A 246 32.11 2.36 -18.24
N ILE A 247 33.19 1.83 -17.65
CA ILE A 247 33.42 0.38 -17.54
C ILE A 247 32.26 -0.29 -16.78
N SER A 248 31.90 0.22 -15.61
CA SER A 248 30.78 -0.31 -14.82
C SER A 248 29.44 -0.23 -15.57
N THR A 249 29.21 0.83 -16.35
CA THR A 249 27.97 0.99 -17.14
C THR A 249 27.89 -0.01 -18.29
N LEU A 250 28.98 -0.21 -19.04
CA LEU A 250 29.02 -1.19 -20.12
C LEU A 250 28.96 -2.62 -19.59
N PHE A 251 29.63 -2.89 -18.47
CA PHE A 251 29.53 -4.20 -17.82
C PHE A 251 28.10 -4.46 -17.32
N LEU A 252 27.41 -3.46 -16.77
CA LEU A 252 25.99 -3.61 -16.42
C LEU A 252 25.12 -3.90 -17.65
N GLN A 253 25.42 -3.31 -18.81
CA GLN A 253 24.74 -3.64 -20.07
C GLN A 253 25.00 -5.09 -20.48
N TYR A 254 26.24 -5.56 -20.35
CA TYR A 254 26.60 -6.96 -20.55
C TYR A 254 25.78 -7.90 -19.64
N ILE A 255 25.73 -7.64 -18.33
CA ILE A 255 24.94 -8.45 -17.36
C ILE A 255 23.44 -8.43 -17.66
N LYS A 256 22.91 -7.35 -18.22
CA LYS A 256 21.48 -7.23 -18.56
C LYS A 256 21.11 -7.92 -19.88
N THR A 257 22.08 -8.33 -20.68
CA THR A 257 21.82 -8.94 -21.97
C THR A 257 21.55 -10.44 -21.78
N PRO A 258 20.37 -10.96 -22.17
CA PRO A 258 19.99 -12.36 -21.96
C PRO A 258 20.96 -13.40 -22.55
N THR A 259 21.70 -13.04 -23.59
CA THR A 259 22.71 -13.91 -24.22
C THR A 259 23.89 -14.22 -23.30
N PHE A 260 24.24 -13.28 -22.41
CA PHE A 260 25.36 -13.41 -21.47
C PHE A 260 24.89 -13.78 -20.06
N ASN A 261 23.65 -13.45 -19.73
CA ASN A 261 23.02 -13.79 -18.45
C ASN A 261 21.57 -14.22 -18.67
N ALA A 262 21.33 -15.53 -18.69
CA ALA A 262 20.01 -16.10 -18.94
C ALA A 262 18.96 -15.66 -17.89
N GLU A 263 19.36 -15.46 -16.62
CA GLU A 263 18.44 -15.02 -15.56
C GLU A 263 17.96 -13.57 -15.75
N ALA A 264 18.70 -12.75 -16.51
CA ALA A 264 18.24 -11.41 -16.87
C ALA A 264 16.94 -11.42 -17.68
N ALA A 265 16.73 -12.44 -18.53
CA ALA A 265 15.54 -12.55 -19.37
C ALA A 265 14.22 -12.53 -18.58
N ARG A 266 14.20 -13.16 -17.39
CA ARG A 266 13.03 -13.17 -16.50
C ARG A 266 12.74 -11.83 -15.84
N LEU A 267 13.75 -10.99 -15.69
CA LEU A 267 13.68 -9.74 -14.94
C LEU A 267 13.44 -8.52 -15.85
N LEU A 268 13.68 -8.65 -17.15
CA LEU A 268 13.40 -7.61 -18.12
C LEU A 268 11.89 -7.46 -18.34
N LYS A 269 11.41 -6.21 -18.28
CA LYS A 269 9.98 -5.88 -18.45
C LYS A 269 9.51 -5.95 -19.90
N VAL A 270 10.43 -5.87 -20.85
CA VAL A 270 10.11 -5.81 -22.28
C VAL A 270 10.00 -7.25 -22.80
N PRO A 271 8.84 -7.66 -23.34
CA PRO A 271 8.72 -8.94 -24.02
C PRO A 271 9.77 -9.07 -25.13
N GLN A 272 10.43 -10.22 -25.21
CA GLN A 272 11.46 -10.46 -26.23
C GLN A 272 10.87 -10.63 -27.64
N ASP A 273 9.57 -10.91 -27.76
CA ASP A 273 8.86 -11.05 -29.03
C ASP A 273 8.24 -9.72 -29.49
N PRO A 274 8.71 -9.13 -30.62
CA PRO A 274 8.18 -7.87 -31.16
C PRO A 274 6.69 -7.89 -31.51
N SER A 275 6.11 -9.07 -31.72
CA SER A 275 4.70 -9.21 -32.12
C SER A 275 3.76 -8.91 -30.96
N THR A 276 4.16 -9.26 -29.74
CA THR A 276 3.41 -8.99 -28.50
C THR A 276 3.35 -7.50 -28.14
N LEU A 277 4.33 -6.72 -28.61
CA LEU A 277 4.37 -5.27 -28.41
C LEU A 277 3.30 -4.54 -29.22
N ARG A 278 2.81 -5.11 -30.35
CA ARG A 278 1.89 -4.41 -31.27
C ARG A 278 0.44 -4.36 -30.80
N GLN A 279 0.08 -5.12 -29.77
CA GLN A 279 -1.29 -5.16 -29.25
C GLN A 279 -1.43 -4.21 -28.05
N ASN A 280 -2.57 -3.53 -27.93
CA ASN A 280 -2.92 -2.65 -26.79
C ASN A 280 -2.03 -1.41 -26.60
N ILE A 281 -1.56 -0.82 -27.70
CA ILE A 281 -0.87 0.48 -27.69
C ILE A 281 -1.89 1.59 -27.92
N TYR A 282 -1.76 2.67 -27.15
CA TYR A 282 -2.60 3.87 -27.24
C TYR A 282 -1.73 5.12 -27.36
N PHE A 283 -2.26 6.13 -28.02
CA PHE A 283 -1.59 7.41 -28.22
C PHE A 283 -1.87 8.36 -27.05
N CYS A 284 -0.83 8.96 -26.49
CA CYS A 284 -0.97 10.02 -25.49
C CYS A 284 -0.96 11.40 -26.17
N PRO A 285 -2.04 12.20 -26.09
CA PRO A 285 -2.10 13.52 -26.71
C PRO A 285 -1.09 14.53 -26.14
N SER A 286 -0.67 14.38 -24.88
CA SER A 286 0.21 15.36 -24.23
C SER A 286 1.69 15.17 -24.49
N CYS A 287 2.18 13.93 -24.65
CA CYS A 287 3.59 13.66 -24.94
C CYS A 287 3.86 13.17 -26.36
N GLY A 288 2.80 12.98 -27.17
CA GLY A 288 2.93 12.50 -28.56
C GLY A 288 3.46 11.07 -28.69
N SER A 289 3.49 10.30 -27.60
CA SER A 289 4.08 8.95 -27.57
C SER A 289 3.01 7.87 -27.60
N TYR A 290 3.33 6.79 -28.29
CA TYR A 290 2.56 5.54 -28.29
C TYR A 290 3.01 4.67 -27.10
N LEU A 291 2.07 4.36 -26.20
CA LEU A 291 2.36 3.65 -24.94
C LEU A 291 1.40 2.47 -24.73
N PRO A 292 1.80 1.42 -23.99
CA PRO A 292 0.90 0.32 -23.64
C PRO A 292 -0.27 0.78 -22.76
N SER A 293 -1.38 0.03 -22.78
CA SER A 293 -2.57 0.31 -21.96
C SER A 293 -2.27 0.47 -20.46
N THR A 294 -1.25 -0.20 -19.94
CA THR A 294 -0.82 -0.15 -18.53
C THR A 294 -0.29 1.23 -18.11
N GLU A 295 0.18 2.03 -19.06
CA GLU A 295 0.69 3.39 -18.82
C GLU A 295 -0.42 4.44 -18.77
N PHE A 296 -1.68 4.05 -18.97
CA PHE A 296 -2.82 4.94 -18.86
C PHE A 296 -3.62 4.68 -17.59
N GLN A 297 -4.26 5.73 -17.10
CA GLN A 297 -5.24 5.68 -16.04
C GLN A 297 -6.61 5.80 -16.69
N LEU A 298 -7.36 4.70 -16.72
CA LEU A 298 -8.76 4.71 -17.14
C LEU A 298 -9.62 5.25 -16.00
N SER A 299 -9.93 6.54 -16.01
CA SER A 299 -10.92 7.10 -15.07
C SER A 299 -12.27 6.42 -15.28
N SER A 300 -13.00 6.22 -14.19
CA SER A 300 -14.34 5.62 -14.17
C SER A 300 -15.32 6.29 -15.15
N ASN A 301 -15.08 7.56 -15.51
CA ASN A 301 -15.98 8.38 -16.31
C ASN A 301 -15.48 8.67 -17.74
N SER A 302 -14.27 8.25 -18.11
CA SER A 302 -13.72 8.57 -19.45
C SER A 302 -14.20 7.59 -20.51
N THR A 303 -14.57 8.09 -21.69
CA THR A 303 -14.83 7.26 -22.91
C THR A 303 -13.56 6.98 -23.69
N VAL A 304 -12.53 7.81 -23.55
CA VAL A 304 -11.32 7.77 -24.36
C VAL A 304 -10.11 7.53 -23.46
N VAL A 305 -9.11 6.85 -24.00
CA VAL A 305 -7.80 6.75 -23.36
C VAL A 305 -7.17 8.14 -23.36
N GLY A 306 -7.13 8.75 -22.18
CA GLY A 306 -6.71 10.13 -21.99
C GLY A 306 -5.19 10.28 -21.96
N ARG A 307 -4.71 11.09 -21.02
CA ARG A 307 -3.27 11.33 -20.83
C ARG A 307 -2.60 10.12 -20.17
N CYS A 308 -1.34 9.85 -20.51
CA CYS A 308 -0.57 8.81 -19.83
C CYS A 308 -0.25 9.21 -18.38
N ARG A 309 0.02 8.22 -17.52
CA ARG A 309 0.34 8.41 -16.09
C ARG A 309 1.47 9.40 -15.87
N ARG A 310 2.48 9.41 -16.74
CA ARG A 310 3.59 10.37 -16.67
C ARG A 310 3.11 11.80 -16.88
N CYS A 311 2.31 12.06 -17.90
CA CYS A 311 1.76 13.38 -18.17
C CYS A 311 0.80 13.84 -17.08
N VAL A 312 -0.06 12.94 -16.56
CA VAL A 312 -0.94 13.25 -15.42
C VAL A 312 -0.12 13.63 -14.19
N LYS A 313 0.95 12.90 -13.89
CA LYS A 313 1.83 13.21 -12.76
C LYS A 313 2.54 14.56 -12.93
N LEU A 314 3.08 14.83 -14.12
CA LEU A 314 3.74 16.11 -14.41
C LEU A 314 2.76 17.29 -14.32
N ASP A 315 1.52 17.10 -14.77
CA ASP A 315 0.47 18.10 -14.65
C ASP A 315 0.10 18.36 -13.18
N ASN A 316 0.02 17.30 -12.36
CA ASN A 316 -0.18 17.45 -10.92
C ASN A 316 1.00 18.20 -10.27
N GLU A 317 2.24 17.77 -10.49
CA GLU A 317 3.45 18.43 -9.96
C GLU A 317 3.53 19.91 -10.38
N GLY A 318 3.11 20.23 -11.62
CA GLY A 318 3.19 21.57 -12.18
C GLY A 318 2.02 22.51 -11.85
N ARG A 319 0.81 21.98 -11.60
CA ARG A 319 -0.41 22.80 -11.48
C ARG A 319 -1.13 22.65 -10.15
N VAL A 320 -1.59 21.42 -9.84
CA VAL A 320 -2.56 21.20 -8.76
C VAL A 320 -1.87 20.80 -7.44
N ARG A 321 -0.74 20.11 -7.54
CA ARG A 321 0.12 19.63 -6.44
C ARG A 321 -0.65 18.90 -5.35
N GLU A 322 -1.56 18.03 -5.77
CA GLU A 322 -2.38 17.23 -4.87
C GLU A 322 -1.62 16.02 -4.36
N ASP A 323 -1.81 15.70 -3.08
CA ASP A 323 -1.38 14.44 -2.50
C ASP A 323 -2.51 13.40 -2.59
N PHE A 324 -2.21 12.24 -3.19
CA PHE A 324 -3.11 11.10 -3.29
C PHE A 324 -2.75 9.97 -2.32
N SER A 325 -1.75 10.15 -1.45
CA SER A 325 -1.20 9.10 -0.60
C SER A 325 -2.24 8.51 0.37
N HIS A 326 -3.10 9.34 0.97
CA HIS A 326 -4.19 8.91 1.85
C HIS A 326 -5.24 8.09 1.10
N TYR A 327 -5.71 8.59 -0.04
CA TYR A 327 -6.70 7.90 -0.88
C TYR A 327 -6.16 6.58 -1.41
N ARG A 328 -4.87 6.52 -1.76
CA ARG A 328 -4.19 5.29 -2.15
C ARG A 328 -4.13 4.27 -1.02
N TYR A 329 -3.87 4.71 0.22
CA TYR A 329 -3.92 3.82 1.38
C TYR A 329 -5.34 3.30 1.64
N MET A 330 -6.34 4.19 1.65
CA MET A 330 -7.75 3.81 1.80
C MET A 330 -8.19 2.81 0.71
N LEU A 331 -7.81 3.05 -0.55
CA LEU A 331 -8.14 2.16 -1.66
C LEU A 331 -7.48 0.78 -1.52
N LYS A 332 -6.23 0.73 -1.04
CA LYS A 332 -5.56 -0.55 -0.73
C LYS A 332 -6.24 -1.28 0.41
N ALA A 333 -6.66 -0.58 1.46
CA ALA A 333 -7.39 -1.17 2.58
C ALA A 333 -8.75 -1.74 2.12
N LEU A 334 -9.49 -0.96 1.34
CA LEU A 334 -10.77 -1.36 0.75
C LEU A 334 -10.64 -2.60 -0.14
N ARG A 335 -9.62 -2.66 -1.00
CA ARG A 335 -9.40 -3.83 -1.87
C ARG A 335 -9.07 -5.09 -1.07
N ARG A 336 -8.31 -4.97 0.03
CA ARG A 336 -8.02 -6.10 0.91
C ARG A 336 -9.26 -6.58 1.66
N SER A 337 -10.11 -5.67 2.14
CA SER A 337 -11.35 -6.06 2.82
C SER A 337 -12.32 -6.77 1.86
N GLU A 338 -12.41 -6.30 0.62
CA GLU A 338 -13.24 -6.93 -0.40
C GLU A 338 -12.68 -8.29 -0.87
N GLU A 339 -11.37 -8.43 -0.98
CA GLU A 339 -10.73 -9.73 -1.28
C GLU A 339 -10.96 -10.75 -0.16
N ALA A 340 -11.00 -10.32 1.10
CA ALA A 340 -11.30 -11.16 2.25
C ALA A 340 -12.75 -11.66 2.28
N ALA A 341 -13.69 -10.89 1.72
CA ALA A 341 -15.10 -11.29 1.64
C ALA A 341 -15.35 -12.40 0.61
N GLN A 342 -14.47 -12.58 -0.39
CA GLN A 342 -14.54 -13.62 -1.43
C GLN A 342 -15.82 -13.65 -2.29
N ASP A 343 -16.65 -12.60 -2.24
CA ASP A 343 -17.92 -12.50 -2.99
C ASP A 343 -17.75 -12.23 -4.51
N GLY A 344 -16.51 -12.16 -5.00
CA GLY A 344 -16.21 -11.84 -6.40
C GLY A 344 -16.51 -10.38 -6.78
N SER A 345 -16.56 -9.47 -5.81
CA SER A 345 -16.76 -8.04 -6.04
C SER A 345 -15.62 -7.46 -6.90
N ARG A 346 -15.99 -6.65 -7.91
CA ARG A 346 -15.00 -6.09 -8.88
C ARG A 346 -14.98 -4.58 -8.93
N ILE A 347 -16.01 -3.94 -8.40
CA ILE A 347 -16.19 -2.49 -8.48
C ILE A 347 -15.06 -1.76 -7.73
N ALA A 348 -14.67 -2.24 -6.54
CA ALA A 348 -13.56 -1.67 -5.77
C ALA A 348 -12.20 -1.73 -6.52
N PHE A 349 -12.02 -2.69 -7.43
CA PHE A 349 -10.79 -2.84 -8.22
C PHE A 349 -10.76 -1.96 -9.47
N LEU A 350 -11.92 -1.50 -9.94
CA LEU A 350 -12.05 -0.58 -11.07
C LEU A 350 -11.75 0.87 -10.69
N LEU A 351 -12.01 1.25 -9.44
CA LEU A 351 -11.78 2.61 -8.95
C LEU A 351 -10.30 2.98 -8.92
N GLN A 352 -10.03 4.25 -9.21
CA GLN A 352 -8.70 4.86 -9.09
C GLN A 352 -8.60 5.82 -7.89
N GLU A 353 -7.39 6.31 -7.63
CA GLU A 353 -7.10 7.20 -6.50
C GLU A 353 -7.88 8.52 -6.60
N ALA A 354 -8.00 9.09 -7.79
CA ALA A 354 -8.80 10.29 -8.04
C ALA A 354 -10.31 10.05 -7.85
N ASP A 355 -10.80 8.86 -8.27
CA ASP A 355 -12.21 8.49 -8.10
C ASP A 355 -12.55 8.34 -6.60
N LEU A 356 -11.65 7.76 -5.81
CA LEU A 356 -11.84 7.62 -4.37
C LEU A 356 -11.77 8.98 -3.66
N ARG A 357 -10.90 9.88 -4.10
CA ARG A 357 -10.84 11.25 -3.61
C ARG A 357 -12.17 11.96 -3.80
N TYR A 358 -12.73 11.93 -5.01
CA TYR A 358 -14.04 12.52 -5.30
C TYR A 358 -15.13 11.94 -4.39
N LEU A 359 -15.10 10.62 -4.18
CA LEU A 359 -16.04 9.97 -3.26
C LEU A 359 -15.91 10.49 -1.83
N VAL A 360 -14.69 10.64 -1.31
CA VAL A 360 -14.44 11.08 0.06
C VAL A 360 -14.70 12.58 0.24
N GLU A 361 -14.15 13.42 -0.64
CA GLU A 361 -14.22 14.89 -0.54
C GLU A 361 -15.60 15.43 -0.96
N ASP A 362 -16.09 15.08 -2.15
CA ASP A 362 -17.28 15.72 -2.73
C ASP A 362 -18.60 15.05 -2.29
N ILE A 363 -18.60 13.72 -2.08
CA ILE A 363 -19.81 12.99 -1.69
C ILE A 363 -19.91 12.85 -0.17
N TRP A 364 -18.79 12.52 0.49
CA TRP A 364 -18.77 12.32 1.94
C TRP A 364 -18.29 13.52 2.76
N ASN A 365 -17.81 14.61 2.14
CA ASN A 365 -17.32 15.82 2.79
C ASN A 365 -16.12 15.61 3.73
N SER A 366 -15.32 14.57 3.47
CA SER A 366 -14.14 14.21 4.28
C SER A 366 -14.42 14.02 5.77
N GLN A 367 -15.64 13.60 6.11
CA GLN A 367 -16.09 13.42 7.49
C GLN A 367 -16.79 12.07 7.68
N SER A 368 -16.62 11.48 8.86
CA SER A 368 -17.46 10.36 9.29
C SER A 368 -18.92 10.80 9.30
N THR A 369 -19.78 9.92 8.82
CA THR A 369 -21.21 10.17 8.77
C THR A 369 -21.89 10.15 10.14
N LEU A 370 -21.32 9.45 11.11
CA LEU A 370 -21.90 9.30 12.45
C LEU A 370 -21.34 10.34 13.42
N SER A 371 -20.01 10.41 13.57
CA SER A 371 -19.36 11.31 14.53
C SER A 371 -18.93 12.66 13.96
N ALA A 372 -19.06 12.89 12.64
CA ALA A 372 -18.49 14.05 11.95
C ALA A 372 -16.97 14.20 12.11
N TRP A 373 -16.26 13.10 12.42
CA TRP A 373 -14.81 13.07 12.55
C TRP A 373 -14.11 13.35 11.21
N SER A 374 -13.13 14.25 11.19
CA SER A 374 -12.52 14.76 9.96
C SER A 374 -11.09 14.25 9.68
N ASP A 375 -10.51 13.44 10.57
CA ASP A 375 -9.16 12.90 10.33
C ASP A 375 -9.19 11.75 9.30
N LEU A 376 -8.76 12.04 8.08
CA LEU A 376 -8.74 11.10 6.94
C LEU A 376 -8.03 9.77 7.24
N TYR A 377 -7.05 9.74 8.16
CA TYR A 377 -6.31 8.51 8.48
C TYR A 377 -7.13 7.48 9.26
N ASP A 378 -8.15 7.94 9.98
CA ASP A 378 -8.99 7.09 10.82
C ASP A 378 -10.29 6.70 10.09
N LEU A 379 -10.56 7.30 8.93
CA LEU A 379 -11.72 7.04 8.11
C LEU A 379 -11.52 5.84 7.18
N VAL A 380 -12.57 5.05 7.03
CA VAL A 380 -12.64 3.85 6.19
C VAL A 380 -13.98 3.84 5.46
N LEU A 381 -13.95 3.42 4.19
CA LEU A 381 -15.15 3.16 3.42
C LEU A 381 -15.54 1.69 3.58
N VAL A 382 -16.75 1.46 4.08
CA VAL A 382 -17.31 0.14 4.34
C VAL A 382 -18.60 -0.05 3.54
N ARG A 383 -19.03 -1.30 3.33
CA ARG A 383 -20.34 -1.62 2.76
C ARG A 383 -21.45 -1.03 3.62
N TRP A 384 -22.42 -0.37 2.99
CA TRP A 384 -23.60 0.11 3.70
C TRP A 384 -24.53 -1.07 4.00
N ASP A 385 -24.92 -1.81 2.95
CA ASP A 385 -25.60 -3.09 3.07
C ASP A 385 -24.58 -4.23 2.97
N ARG A 386 -24.62 -5.15 3.93
CA ARG A 386 -23.69 -6.29 4.02
C ARG A 386 -23.94 -7.29 2.90
N ASP A 387 -25.20 -7.45 2.50
CA ASP A 387 -25.63 -8.49 1.58
C ASP A 387 -25.38 -8.10 0.10
N GLU A 388 -25.15 -6.81 -0.16
CA GLU A 388 -24.77 -6.29 -1.47
C GLU A 388 -23.25 -6.10 -1.60
N GLU A 389 -22.73 -6.21 -2.83
CA GLU A 389 -21.31 -5.94 -3.09
C GLU A 389 -20.96 -4.48 -2.81
N TRP A 390 -19.70 -4.23 -2.44
CA TRP A 390 -19.24 -2.86 -2.26
C TRP A 390 -19.30 -2.09 -3.58
N ALA A 391 -19.92 -0.92 -3.54
CA ALA A 391 -19.98 0.02 -4.64
C ALA A 391 -20.02 1.47 -4.11
N PRO A 392 -19.72 2.49 -4.94
CA PRO A 392 -19.87 3.89 -4.53
C PRO A 392 -21.29 4.24 -4.04
N TRP A 393 -22.33 3.53 -4.52
CA TRP A 393 -23.72 3.66 -4.09
C TRP A 393 -24.16 2.62 -3.05
N ASN A 394 -23.23 1.79 -2.54
CA ASN A 394 -23.42 0.89 -1.41
C ASN A 394 -22.23 1.02 -0.45
N CYS A 395 -21.87 2.26 -0.12
CA CYS A 395 -20.76 2.53 0.80
C CYS A 395 -21.14 3.53 1.89
N ILE A 396 -20.39 3.53 2.98
CA ILE A 396 -20.49 4.54 4.04
C ILE A 396 -19.09 4.89 4.53
N LEU A 397 -18.84 6.19 4.75
CA LEU A 397 -17.59 6.68 5.35
C LEU A 397 -17.75 6.75 6.87
N LEU A 398 -16.93 5.98 7.58
CA LEU A 398 -16.95 5.81 9.04
C LEU A 398 -15.54 5.81 9.61
N THR A 399 -15.40 6.02 10.91
CA THR A 399 -14.14 5.71 11.60
C THR A 399 -13.93 4.20 11.72
N LYS A 400 -12.70 3.74 11.95
CA LYS A 400 -12.40 2.31 12.16
C LYS A 400 -13.26 1.68 13.28
N ASP A 401 -13.53 2.41 14.35
CA ASP A 401 -14.34 1.94 15.48
C ASP A 401 -15.84 1.93 15.18
N GLU A 402 -16.31 2.91 14.42
CA GLU A 402 -17.68 2.94 13.92
C GLU A 402 -17.92 1.83 12.90
N ALA A 403 -16.94 1.54 12.06
CA ALA A 403 -17.00 0.46 11.09
C ALA A 403 -17.17 -0.91 11.77
N THR A 404 -16.41 -1.20 12.82
CA THR A 404 -16.57 -2.47 13.57
C THR A 404 -17.93 -2.57 14.23
N SER A 405 -18.45 -1.45 14.75
CA SER A 405 -19.80 -1.37 15.31
C SER A 405 -20.87 -1.58 14.24
N HIS A 406 -20.69 -0.97 13.05
CA HIS A 406 -21.60 -1.10 11.91
C HIS A 406 -21.69 -2.55 11.41
N PHE A 407 -20.58 -3.29 11.38
CA PHE A 407 -20.58 -4.71 10.99
C PHE A 407 -21.38 -5.62 11.94
N GLN A 408 -21.60 -5.21 13.19
CA GLN A 408 -22.43 -5.95 14.15
C GLN A 408 -23.93 -5.66 14.00
N VAL A 409 -24.30 -4.66 13.19
CA VAL A 409 -25.69 -4.28 12.96
C VAL A 409 -26.30 -5.16 11.87
N GLU A 410 -27.29 -5.97 12.23
CA GLU A 410 -28.02 -6.80 11.25
C GLU A 410 -29.10 -6.02 10.50
N ASN A 411 -29.90 -5.20 11.20
CA ASN A 411 -31.04 -4.49 10.60
C ASN A 411 -30.78 -2.98 10.54
N LEU A 412 -30.34 -2.49 9.37
CA LEU A 412 -30.04 -1.07 9.14
C LEU A 412 -31.27 -0.16 9.38
N GLU A 413 -32.45 -0.54 8.90
CA GLU A 413 -33.65 0.30 9.00
C GLU A 413 -34.24 0.40 10.42
N LYS A 414 -33.91 -0.55 11.30
CA LYS A 414 -34.33 -0.53 12.72
C LYS A 414 -33.31 0.21 13.59
N ASN A 415 -32.02 0.10 13.25
CA ASN A 415 -30.94 0.64 14.07
C ASN A 415 -30.57 2.08 13.69
N TYR A 416 -30.76 2.47 12.42
CA TYR A 416 -30.54 3.84 11.95
C TYR A 416 -31.87 4.59 11.77
N GLY A 417 -31.90 5.87 12.18
CA GLY A 417 -33.07 6.72 12.02
C GLY A 417 -33.41 6.99 10.55
N ARG A 418 -34.71 7.08 10.22
CA ARG A 418 -35.19 7.28 8.84
C ARG A 418 -34.57 8.48 8.12
N VAL A 419 -34.36 9.59 8.84
CA VAL A 419 -33.73 10.81 8.28
C VAL A 419 -32.27 10.54 7.87
N PHE A 420 -31.55 9.75 8.67
CA PHE A 420 -30.17 9.37 8.39
C PHE A 420 -30.09 8.44 7.17
N CYS A 421 -30.95 7.42 7.10
CA CYS A 421 -31.05 6.55 5.94
C CYS A 421 -31.39 7.33 4.67
N HIS A 422 -32.28 8.32 4.75
CA HIS A 422 -32.59 9.19 3.62
C HIS A 422 -31.38 10.01 3.17
N LYS A 423 -30.63 10.60 4.10
CA LYS A 423 -29.38 11.33 3.81
C LYS A 423 -28.36 10.45 3.09
N ILE A 424 -28.21 9.19 3.51
CA ILE A 424 -27.32 8.21 2.86
C ILE A 424 -27.80 7.89 1.45
N ARG A 425 -29.09 7.61 1.26
CA ARG A 425 -29.67 7.35 -0.06
C ARG A 425 -29.43 8.53 -1.03
N THR A 426 -29.53 9.77 -0.55
CA THR A 426 -29.21 10.96 -1.36
C THR A 426 -27.74 10.96 -1.79
N LYS A 427 -26.80 10.67 -0.89
CA LYS A 427 -25.37 10.55 -1.22
C LYS A 427 -25.09 9.40 -2.20
N HIS A 428 -25.73 8.25 -2.01
CA HIS A 428 -25.64 7.12 -2.94
C HIS A 428 -26.18 7.47 -4.33
N THR A 429 -27.23 8.29 -4.40
CA THR A 429 -27.78 8.78 -5.68
C THR A 429 -26.78 9.69 -6.39
N LEU A 430 -26.13 10.60 -5.67
CA LEU A 430 -25.04 11.43 -6.21
C LEU A 430 -23.88 10.56 -6.72
N ALA A 431 -23.47 9.56 -5.92
CA ALA A 431 -22.43 8.61 -6.32
C ALA A 431 -22.82 7.84 -7.58
N ARG A 432 -24.08 7.37 -7.69
CA ARG A 432 -24.57 6.63 -8.86
C ARG A 432 -24.59 7.46 -10.12
N ASN A 433 -24.89 8.76 -10.01
CA ASN A 433 -24.86 9.68 -11.15
C ASN A 433 -23.43 9.88 -11.65
N TYR A 434 -22.50 10.13 -10.72
CA TYR A 434 -21.09 10.29 -11.07
C TYR A 434 -20.49 8.99 -11.63
N PHE A 435 -20.71 7.85 -10.99
CA PHE A 435 -20.14 6.55 -11.35
C PHE A 435 -21.03 5.68 -12.25
N SER A 436 -21.88 6.29 -13.06
CA SER A 436 -22.91 5.60 -13.85
C SER A 436 -22.39 4.48 -14.78
N ARG A 437 -21.11 4.52 -15.15
CA ARG A 437 -20.48 3.56 -16.07
C ARG A 437 -19.84 2.35 -15.39
N LEU A 438 -19.55 2.42 -14.10
CA LEU A 438 -18.91 1.33 -13.36
C LEU A 438 -19.69 0.00 -13.42
N PRO A 439 -21.04 -0.03 -13.32
CA PRO A 439 -21.79 -1.28 -13.44
C PRO A 439 -21.59 -1.97 -14.78
N GLY A 440 -21.54 -1.21 -15.88
CA GLY A 440 -21.33 -1.77 -17.23
C GLY A 440 -19.94 -2.38 -17.39
N MET A 441 -18.91 -1.70 -16.87
CA MET A 441 -17.53 -2.20 -16.87
C MET A 441 -17.37 -3.45 -16.01
N ALA A 442 -17.99 -3.48 -14.81
CA ALA A 442 -17.96 -4.65 -13.93
C ALA A 442 -18.61 -5.88 -14.58
N LYS A 443 -19.75 -5.71 -15.25
CA LYS A 443 -20.41 -6.78 -16.03
C LYS A 443 -19.52 -7.30 -17.16
N ALA A 444 -18.89 -6.40 -17.93
CA ALA A 444 -17.97 -6.80 -19.00
C ALA A 444 -16.75 -7.58 -18.48
N MET A 445 -16.21 -7.21 -17.31
CA MET A 445 -15.15 -7.98 -16.65
C MET A 445 -15.62 -9.37 -16.23
N ARG A 446 -16.82 -9.50 -15.63
CA ARG A 446 -17.39 -10.79 -15.24
C ARG A 446 -17.57 -11.71 -16.45
N ALA A 447 -18.07 -11.19 -17.56
CA ALA A 447 -18.20 -11.95 -18.81
C ALA A 447 -16.85 -12.49 -19.31
N LYS A 448 -15.79 -11.67 -19.32
CA LYS A 448 -14.45 -12.09 -19.75
C LYS A 448 -13.81 -13.16 -18.87
N SER A 449 -14.07 -13.15 -17.56
CA SER A 449 -13.54 -14.20 -16.68
C SER A 449 -14.21 -15.55 -16.91
N HIS A 450 -15.50 -15.59 -17.26
CA HIS A 450 -16.18 -16.84 -17.57
C HIS A 450 -15.67 -17.45 -18.89
N THR A 451 -15.36 -16.64 -19.89
CA THR A 451 -14.77 -17.11 -21.16
C THR A 451 -13.30 -17.54 -21.04
N GLY A 452 -12.57 -17.03 -20.04
CA GLY A 452 -11.19 -17.46 -19.75
C GLY A 452 -11.13 -18.85 -19.10
N ALA A 453 -12.15 -19.24 -18.34
CA ALA A 453 -12.23 -20.55 -17.70
C ALA A 453 -12.57 -21.68 -18.70
N THR A 454 -13.31 -21.39 -19.76
CA THR A 454 -13.70 -22.40 -20.78
C THR A 454 -12.58 -22.76 -21.75
N ASN A 455 -11.56 -21.91 -21.92
CA ASN A 455 -10.42 -22.17 -22.80
C ASN A 455 -9.28 -22.96 -22.12
N GLY A 456 -9.46 -23.40 -20.87
CA GLY A 456 -8.49 -24.21 -20.12
C GLY A 456 -8.70 -25.72 -20.20
N VAL A 457 -9.77 -26.20 -20.84
CA VAL A 457 -10.00 -27.64 -21.02
C VAL A 457 -9.49 -28.04 -22.40
N ILE A 458 -8.23 -28.49 -22.45
CA ILE A 458 -7.70 -29.23 -23.60
C ILE A 458 -8.53 -30.52 -23.72
N PRO A 459 -9.25 -30.78 -24.83
CA PRO A 459 -9.86 -32.07 -25.03
C PRO A 459 -8.74 -33.08 -25.29
N THR A 460 -8.54 -34.01 -24.36
CA THR A 460 -7.70 -35.18 -24.54
C THR A 460 -8.24 -35.97 -25.74
N LYS A 461 -7.45 -36.05 -26.82
CA LYS A 461 -7.74 -36.96 -27.94
C LYS A 461 -7.70 -38.41 -27.43
N PRO A 462 -8.66 -39.27 -27.78
CA PRO A 462 -8.59 -40.68 -27.44
C PRO A 462 -7.47 -41.34 -28.26
N THR A 463 -6.55 -42.00 -27.57
CA THR A 463 -5.51 -42.85 -28.15
C THR A 463 -6.15 -44.06 -28.81
N ALA A 464 -5.82 -44.26 -30.10
CA ALA A 464 -6.20 -45.44 -30.85
C ALA A 464 -5.57 -46.69 -30.22
N ALA A 465 -6.41 -47.67 -29.91
CA ALA A 465 -5.97 -49.00 -29.50
C ALA A 465 -5.35 -49.73 -30.70
N VAL A 466 -4.05 -50.03 -30.59
CA VAL A 466 -3.38 -51.01 -31.43
C VAL A 466 -3.85 -52.39 -30.96
N ARG A 467 -4.59 -53.09 -31.83
CA ARG A 467 -4.85 -54.52 -31.69
C ARG A 467 -3.54 -55.28 -31.96
N THR A 468 -3.20 -56.16 -31.06
CA THR A 468 -2.48 -57.42 -31.34
C THR A 468 -3.50 -58.54 -31.31
#